data_AF-A0A914R8N4-F1
#
_entry.id   AF-A0A914R8N4-F1
#
_cell.length_a   1.000
_cell.length_b   1.000
_cell.length_c   1.000
_cell.angle_alpha   90.00
_cell.angle_beta   90.00
_cell.angle_gamma   90.00
#
_symmetry.space_group_name_H-M   'P 1'
#
loop_
_entity.id
_entity.type
_entity.pdbx_description
1 polymer ?
#
loop_
_entity_poly.entity_id
_entity_poly.type
_entity_poly.pdbx_seq_one_letter_code
_entity_poly.pdbx_strand_id
1 'polypeptide(L)'
;MVRTAEEAVLEYREALNDLKDNNKMQINLMTILAEDYSSFSREIVHVIAQQVERVLPTQKLAVMYVMDSILKNVTGPGNYKEHIEKVVHRLFLHVF
;
A
#
# COMPACT_ATOMS: atom_id res chain seq x y z
N MET A 1 15.84 -16.32 -5.78
CA MET A 1 16.14 -14.96 -6.25
C MET A 1 16.13 -14.06 -5.03
N VAL A 2 17.10 -13.14 -4.93
CA VAL A 2 17.04 -12.08 -3.91
C VAL A 2 16.04 -11.06 -4.43
N ARG A 3 14.93 -10.87 -3.72
CA ARG A 3 13.94 -9.82 -4.01
C ARG A 3 14.60 -8.46 -3.76
N THR A 4 14.35 -7.48 -4.64
CA THR A 4 14.91 -6.12 -4.55
C THR A 4 13.85 -5.08 -4.19
N ALA A 5 14.30 -3.91 -3.74
CA ALA A 5 13.40 -2.79 -3.45
C ALA A 5 12.76 -2.25 -4.75
N GLU A 6 13.49 -2.23 -5.87
CA GLU A 6 12.96 -1.80 -7.16
C GLU A 6 11.83 -2.70 -7.65
N GLU A 7 11.97 -4.02 -7.52
CA GLU A 7 10.92 -4.99 -7.88
C GLU A 7 9.67 -4.77 -7.02
N ALA A 8 9.84 -4.65 -5.69
CA ALA A 8 8.73 -4.38 -4.78
C ALA A 8 7.97 -3.11 -5.17
N VAL A 9 8.71 -2.01 -5.43
CA VAL A 9 8.12 -0.72 -5.84
C VAL A 9 7.38 -0.82 -7.17
N LEU A 10 7.97 -1.51 -8.16
CA LEU A 10 7.39 -1.64 -9.49
C LEU A 10 6.08 -2.44 -9.44
N GLU A 11 6.11 -3.63 -8.85
CA GLU A 11 4.94 -4.51 -8.77
C GLU A 11 3.80 -3.86 -7.98
N TYR A 12 4.12 -3.21 -6.85
CA TYR A 12 3.09 -2.53 -6.06
C TYR A 12 2.46 -1.36 -6.81
N ARG A 13 3.27 -0.60 -7.57
CA ARG A 13 2.79 0.52 -8.39
C ARG A 13 1.88 0.04 -9.51
N GLU A 14 2.23 -1.06 -10.17
CA GLU A 14 1.40 -1.67 -11.22
C GLU A 14 0.06 -2.16 -10.65
N ALA A 15 0.07 -2.89 -9.54
CA ALA A 15 -1.16 -3.34 -8.88
C ALA A 15 -2.06 -2.17 -8.46
N LEU A 16 -1.47 -1.08 -7.95
CA LEU A 16 -2.19 0.14 -7.57
C LEU A 16 -2.73 0.94 -8.77
N ASN A 17 -2.10 0.87 -9.94
CA ASN A 17 -2.62 1.50 -11.15
C ASN A 17 -3.95 0.87 -11.59
N ASP A 18 -4.14 -0.41 -11.31
CA ASP A 18 -5.32 -1.18 -11.69
C ASP A 18 -6.46 -1.10 -10.65
N LEU A 19 -6.18 -0.59 -9.44
CA LEU A 19 -7.19 -0.39 -8.40
C LEU A 19 -8.05 0.86 -8.71
N LYS A 20 -9.25 0.64 -9.26
CA LYS A 20 -10.19 1.72 -9.61
C LYS A 20 -11.29 1.93 -8.57
N ASP A 21 -11.62 0.90 -7.82
CA ASP A 21 -12.67 0.87 -6.82
C ASP A 21 -12.27 -0.06 -5.67
N ASN A 22 -13.18 -0.24 -4.71
CA ASN A 22 -12.96 -1.12 -3.57
C ASN A 22 -13.05 -2.60 -3.99
N ASN A 23 -12.04 -3.08 -4.70
CA ASN A 23 -11.96 -4.44 -5.21
C ASN A 23 -11.21 -5.34 -4.20
N LYS A 24 -11.98 -6.21 -3.52
CA LYS A 24 -11.43 -7.13 -2.51
C LYS A 24 -10.34 -8.06 -3.05
N MET A 25 -10.45 -8.53 -4.30
CA MET A 25 -9.46 -9.43 -4.89
C MET A 25 -8.12 -8.71 -5.08
N GLN A 26 -8.15 -7.49 -5.62
CA GLN A 26 -6.95 -6.68 -5.84
C GLN A 26 -6.31 -6.24 -4.51
N ILE A 27 -7.12 -5.86 -3.51
CA ILE A 27 -6.63 -5.52 -2.17
C ILE A 27 -5.95 -6.73 -1.50
N ASN A 28 -6.55 -7.92 -1.62
CA ASN A 28 -5.95 -9.14 -1.09
C ASN A 28 -4.62 -9.47 -1.80
N LEU A 29 -4.55 -9.31 -3.12
CA LEU A 29 -3.30 -9.49 -3.88
C LEU A 29 -2.19 -8.56 -3.34
N MET A 30 -2.49 -7.27 -3.19
CA MET A 30 -1.53 -6.30 -2.64
C MET A 30 -1.14 -6.61 -1.19
N THR A 31 -2.05 -7.19 -0.41
CA THR A 31 -1.74 -7.65 0.96
C THR A 31 -0.74 -8.81 0.95
N ILE A 32 -0.89 -9.76 0.03
CA ILE A 32 0.06 -10.86 -0.17
C ILE A 32 1.42 -10.31 -0.64
N LEU A 33 1.43 -9.39 -1.61
CA LEU A 33 2.67 -8.73 -2.07
C LEU A 33 3.38 -8.01 -0.92
N ALA A 34 2.63 -7.37 -0.02
CA ALA A 34 3.20 -6.68 1.14
C ALA A 34 3.86 -7.65 2.13
N GLU A 35 3.31 -8.84 2.30
CA GLU A 35 3.92 -9.89 3.13
C GLU A 35 5.19 -10.44 2.47
N ASP A 36 5.12 -10.71 1.17
CA ASP A 36 6.23 -11.20 0.36
C ASP A 36 7.44 -10.25 0.31
N TYR A 37 7.16 -8.95 0.22
CA TYR A 37 8.17 -7.88 0.18
C TYR A 37 8.30 -7.17 1.54
N SER A 38 8.04 -7.86 2.65
CA SER A 38 8.05 -7.26 4.00
C SER A 38 9.35 -6.53 4.37
N SER A 39 10.50 -6.93 3.80
CA SER A 39 11.79 -6.21 3.97
C SER A 39 11.81 -4.82 3.33
N PHE A 40 10.88 -4.52 2.41
CA PHE A 40 10.75 -3.27 1.66
C PHE A 40 9.44 -2.53 2.00
N SER A 41 8.93 -2.77 3.21
CA SER A 41 7.69 -2.19 3.72
C SER A 41 7.67 -0.67 3.68
N ARG A 42 8.81 -0.02 3.95
CA ARG A 42 8.96 1.44 3.89
C ARG A 42 8.69 1.96 2.49
N GLU A 43 9.29 1.31 1.49
CA GLU A 43 9.15 1.64 0.08
C GLU A 43 7.70 1.39 -0.38
N ILE A 44 7.10 0.28 0.02
CA ILE A 44 5.70 -0.04 -0.27
C ILE A 44 4.75 1.02 0.30
N VAL A 45 4.91 1.38 1.57
CA VAL A 45 4.08 2.43 2.20
C VAL A 45 4.27 3.77 1.48
N HIS A 46 5.49 4.09 1.04
CA HIS A 46 5.74 5.29 0.25
C HIS A 46 5.00 5.27 -1.09
N VAL A 47 5.00 4.13 -1.80
CA VAL A 47 4.28 3.97 -3.07
C VAL A 47 2.77 4.10 -2.87
N ILE A 48 2.20 3.50 -1.82
CA ILE A 48 0.78 3.62 -1.49
C ILE A 48 0.43 5.08 -1.18
N ALA A 49 1.23 5.77 -0.37
CA ALA A 49 1.01 7.18 -0.03
C ALA A 49 1.03 8.08 -1.27
N GLN A 50 2.01 7.90 -2.16
CA GLN A 50 2.07 8.61 -3.44
C GLN A 50 0.83 8.33 -4.31
N GLN A 51 0.31 7.10 -4.30
CA GLN A 51 -0.88 6.75 -5.04
C GLN A 51 -2.11 7.50 -4.52
N VAL A 52 -2.31 7.57 -3.20
CA VAL A 52 -3.42 8.33 -2.59
C VAL A 52 -3.42 9.79 -3.05
N GLU A 53 -2.23 10.40 -3.14
CA GLU A 53 -2.07 11.80 -3.55
C GLU A 53 -2.30 12.03 -5.06
N ARG A 54 -2.17 10.99 -5.89
CA ARG A 54 -2.23 11.07 -7.36
C ARG A 54 -3.59 10.71 -7.96
N VAL A 55 -4.31 9.77 -7.36
CA VAL A 55 -5.56 9.23 -7.93
C VAL A 55 -6.74 10.19 -7.84
N LEU A 56 -7.80 9.90 -8.60
CA LEU A 56 -9.04 10.66 -8.54
C LEU A 56 -9.65 10.59 -7.12
N PRO A 57 -10.36 11.62 -6.65
CA PRO A 57 -10.98 11.63 -5.33
C PRO A 57 -11.83 10.38 -5.03
N THR A 58 -12.56 9.87 -6.03
CA THR A 58 -13.39 8.67 -5.92
C THR A 58 -12.60 7.37 -5.68
N GLN A 59 -11.31 7.35 -5.97
CA GLN A 59 -10.43 6.19 -5.87
C GLN A 59 -9.61 6.18 -4.59
N LYS A 60 -9.45 7.35 -3.94
CA LYS A 60 -8.61 7.52 -2.74
C LYS A 60 -8.97 6.54 -1.63
N LEU A 61 -10.26 6.34 -1.37
CA LEU A 61 -10.72 5.44 -0.31
C LEU A 61 -10.32 3.98 -0.58
N ALA A 62 -10.37 3.53 -1.84
CA ALA A 62 -9.93 2.18 -2.20
C ALA A 62 -8.43 1.99 -1.94
N VAL A 63 -7.61 2.99 -2.26
CA VAL A 63 -6.17 2.97 -1.96
C VAL A 63 -5.92 2.98 -0.44
N MET A 64 -6.69 3.73 0.34
CA MET A 64 -6.62 3.71 1.81
C MET A 64 -6.95 2.32 2.38
N TYR A 65 -7.88 1.57 1.77
CA TYR A 65 -8.19 0.21 2.20
C TYR A 65 -7.05 -0.79 1.97
N VAL A 66 -6.08 -0.48 1.10
CA VAL A 66 -4.86 -1.28 0.99
C VAL A 66 -4.03 -1.18 2.27
N MET A 67 -3.81 0.04 2.80
CA MET A 67 -3.10 0.22 4.09
C MET A 67 -3.85 -0.43 5.25
N ASP A 68 -5.18 -0.32 5.28
CA ASP A 68 -6.02 -0.98 6.29
C ASP A 68 -5.87 -2.51 6.24
N SER A 69 -5.92 -3.10 5.04
CA SER A 69 -5.76 -4.55 4.88
C SER A 69 -4.36 -5.02 5.30
N ILE A 70 -3.31 -4.27 4.94
CA ILE A 70 -1.93 -4.58 5.36
C ILE A 70 -1.82 -4.59 6.89
N LEU A 71 -2.32 -3.55 7.56
CA LEU A 71 -2.26 -3.44 9.02
C LEU A 71 -3.01 -4.57 9.74
N LYS A 72 -4.08 -5.08 9.13
CA LYS A 72 -4.90 -6.16 9.72
C LYS A 72 -4.32 -7.54 9.49
N ASN A 73 -3.69 -7.77 8.34
CA ASN A 73 -3.44 -9.13 7.84
C ASN A 73 -1.96 -9.47 7.71
N VAL A 74 -1.05 -8.50 7.57
CA VAL A 74 0.39 -8.78 7.45
C VAL A 74 1.00 -8.90 8.84
N THR A 75 1.55 -10.06 9.16
CA THR A 75 2.14 -10.35 10.49
C THR A 75 3.67 -10.43 10.49
N GLY A 76 4.29 -10.34 9.31
CA GLY A 76 5.74 -10.41 9.13
C GLY A 76 6.54 -9.21 9.69
N PRO A 77 7.88 -9.27 9.67
CA PRO A 77 8.80 -8.33 10.35
C PRO A 77 8.91 -6.93 9.70
N GLY A 78 7.99 -6.58 8.79
CA GLY A 78 8.09 -5.37 7.97
C GLY A 78 7.79 -4.05 8.68
N ASN A 79 7.42 -4.02 9.97
CA ASN A 79 7.14 -2.77 10.69
C ASN A 79 6.14 -1.82 9.97
N TYR A 80 5.17 -2.36 9.22
CA TYR A 80 4.19 -1.58 8.46
C TYR A 80 3.47 -0.53 9.30
N LYS A 81 3.17 -0.86 10.55
CA LYS A 81 2.57 0.06 11.52
C LYS A 81 3.39 1.35 11.68
N GLU A 82 4.69 1.22 11.93
CA GLU A 82 5.58 2.38 12.13
C GLU A 82 5.67 3.25 10.87
N HIS A 83 5.72 2.62 9.69
CA HIS A 83 5.78 3.35 8.43
C HIS A 83 4.47 4.07 8.10
N ILE A 84 3.33 3.43 8.35
CA ILE A 84 2.00 4.01 8.10
C ILE A 84 1.72 5.16 9.09
N GLU A 85 2.10 5.04 10.36
CA GLU A 85 1.95 6.10 11.36
C GLU A 85 2.60 7.43 10.91
N LYS A 86 3.73 7.36 10.19
CA LYS A 86 4.45 8.55 9.68
C LYS A 86 3.72 9.29 8.55
N VAL A 87 2.74 8.65 7.89
CA VAL A 87 2.03 9.23 6.73
C VAL A 87 0.53 9.38 6.95
N VAL A 88 -0.08 8.57 7.82
CA VAL A 88 -1.54 8.44 7.95
C VAL A 88 -2.24 9.75 8.27
N HIS A 89 -1.67 10.59 9.13
CA HIS A 89 -2.27 11.88 9.48
C HIS A 89 -2.39 12.81 8.26
N ARG A 90 -1.31 12.92 7.46
CA ARG A 90 -1.31 13.72 6.24
C ARG A 90 -2.29 13.17 5.21
N LEU A 91 -2.28 11.84 5.01
CA LEU A 91 -3.14 11.20 4.03
C LEU A 91 -4.61 11.31 4.41
N PHE A 92 -4.96 11.15 5.69
CA PHE A 92 -6.32 11.30 6.17
C PHE A 92 -6.88 12.69 5.85
N LEU A 93 -6.11 13.75 6.15
CA LEU A 93 -6.47 15.13 5.81
C LEU A 93 -6.51 15.44 4.31
N HIS A 94 -5.83 14.64 3.49
CA HIS A 94 -5.86 14.77 2.03
C HIS A 94 -7.08 14.06 1.40
N VAL A 95 -7.68 13.11 2.12
CA VAL A 95 -8.80 12.29 1.65
C VAL A 95 -10.14 12.84 2.13
N PHE A 96 -10.22 13.33 3.37
CA PHE A 96 -11.43 13.82 4.03
C PHE A 96 -11.33 15.31 4.34
#